data_AF-A0A4S8YYT7-F1
#
_entry.id   AF-A0A4S8YYT7-F1
#
_cell.length_a   1.000
_cell.length_b   1.000
_cell.length_c   1.000
_cell.angle_alpha   90.00
_cell.angle_beta   90.00
_cell.angle_gamma   90.00
#
_symmetry.space_group_name_H-M   'P 1'
#
loop_
_entity.id
_entity.type
_entity.pdbx_description
1 polymer ?
#
loop_
_entity_poly.entity_id
_entity_poly.type
_entity_poly.pdbx_seq_one_letter_code
_entity_poly.pdbx_strand_id
1 'polypeptide(L)'
;MGSRLIESLQHAAGRNQELLAILSQTDSAPAALKQNSVYITGLENDIANTDREIKRLHRITEDERKDHIKYEESTFTRYMYKLRGKRGEAKFAAKAGKEEQEFVEAWQKERETQETHSELTRALTDARQDQQRLQSESSRYEQAQRELDMLYSSIFNGPTPEIPGEDQLESSLQNNKQWADSATENQNLQRRAAEALHATIQCLEHAARDMNDALDMSRWDMWGGGTFTDMMERDALSKAQVGVTEALRRMDEARRCQPAIPPLQDINIDNGHMISDVLFDNIFSDMAQHDRIKNSDMQLHKALQQCKELLEKQKRTYQDAAAQCGQANDATNNSRLELQRIRAEAFERFAGQGAPPSFQASSEMVAPPPY
;
A
#
# COMPACT_ATOMS: atom_id res chain seq x y z
N MET A 1 23.29 -9.31 48.95
CA MET A 1 23.35 -9.36 47.48
C MET A 1 23.68 -8.00 46.87
N GLY A 2 23.31 -6.88 47.52
CA GLY A 2 23.66 -5.51 47.08
C GLY A 2 25.11 -5.17 46.75
N SER A 3 26.12 -5.87 47.30
CA SER A 3 27.53 -5.66 46.89
C SER A 3 27.74 -5.98 45.40
N ARG A 4 27.11 -7.04 44.87
CA ARG A 4 27.32 -7.49 43.48
C ARG A 4 26.66 -6.59 42.45
N LEU A 5 25.47 -6.07 42.74
CA LEU A 5 24.76 -5.14 41.85
C LEU A 5 25.54 -3.83 41.73
N ILE A 6 25.99 -3.26 42.85
CA ILE A 6 26.78 -2.03 42.89
C ILE A 6 28.12 -2.19 42.16
N GLU A 7 28.83 -3.31 42.39
CA GLU A 7 30.08 -3.62 41.67
C GLU A 7 29.86 -3.73 40.15
N SER A 8 28.73 -4.34 39.74
CA SER A 8 28.39 -4.51 38.33
C SER A 8 28.02 -3.18 37.66
N LEU A 9 27.30 -2.29 38.37
CA LEU A 9 27.01 -0.92 37.93
C LEU A 9 28.31 -0.10 37.74
N GLN A 10 29.25 -0.20 38.68
CA GLN A 10 30.55 0.48 38.60
C GLN A 10 31.37 -0.01 37.39
N HIS A 11 31.44 -1.32 37.17
CA HIS A 11 32.16 -1.89 36.04
C HIS A 11 31.52 -1.55 34.69
N ALA A 12 30.19 -1.42 34.63
CA ALA A 12 29.44 -1.16 33.40
C ALA A 12 29.35 0.32 33.01
N ALA A 13 29.66 1.25 33.92
CA ALA A 13 29.38 2.68 33.74
C ALA A 13 30.01 3.27 32.45
N GLY A 14 31.28 2.97 32.19
CA GLY A 14 31.97 3.47 31.00
C GLY A 14 31.33 2.97 29.69
N ARG A 15 30.94 1.69 29.64
CA ARG A 15 30.27 1.11 28.47
C ARG A 15 28.87 1.67 28.29
N ASN A 16 28.14 1.88 29.38
CA ASN A 16 26.81 2.49 29.36
C ASN A 16 26.86 3.90 28.73
N GLN A 17 27.83 4.72 29.15
CA GLN A 17 27.99 6.08 28.63
C GLN A 17 28.34 6.11 27.14
N GLU A 18 29.23 5.21 26.69
CA GLU A 18 29.59 5.07 25.28
C GLU A 18 28.38 4.70 24.42
N LEU A 19 27.58 3.72 24.85
CA LEU A 19 26.39 3.26 24.13
C LEU A 19 25.32 4.36 24.03
N LEU A 20 25.06 5.08 25.13
CA LEU A 20 24.12 6.20 25.13
C LEU A 20 24.57 7.35 24.22
N ALA A 21 25.87 7.64 24.16
CA ALA A 21 26.41 8.64 23.24
C ALA A 21 26.23 8.23 21.76
N ILE A 22 26.39 6.94 21.44
CA ILE A 22 26.11 6.42 20.09
C ILE A 22 24.62 6.56 19.77
N LEU A 23 23.74 6.18 20.69
CA LEU A 23 22.29 6.30 20.51
C LEU A 23 21.89 7.77 20.29
N SER A 24 22.39 8.71 21.10
CA SER A 24 22.06 10.14 20.91
C SER A 24 22.56 10.70 19.58
N GLN A 25 23.73 10.23 19.09
CA GLN A 25 24.26 10.65 17.79
C GLN A 25 23.48 10.08 16.60
N THR A 26 22.73 8.99 16.81
CA THR A 26 22.06 8.23 15.73
C THR A 26 20.54 8.15 15.90
N ASP A 27 19.97 8.89 16.85
CA ASP A 27 18.55 8.81 17.26
C ASP A 27 17.57 9.07 16.11
N SER A 28 17.92 10.00 15.21
CA SER A 28 17.07 10.35 14.07
C SER A 28 17.17 9.35 12.90
N ALA A 29 18.18 8.48 12.86
CA ALA A 29 18.48 7.66 11.68
C ALA A 29 17.39 6.62 11.36
N PRO A 30 16.80 5.87 12.31
CA PRO A 30 15.74 4.91 12.00
C PRO A 30 14.47 5.58 11.44
N ALA A 31 14.08 6.73 12.01
CA ALA A 31 12.91 7.49 11.55
C ALA A 31 13.15 8.09 10.16
N ALA A 32 14.32 8.70 9.95
CA ALA A 32 14.73 9.24 8.65
C ALA A 32 14.82 8.16 7.57
N LEU A 33 15.31 6.95 7.90
CA LEU A 33 15.36 5.81 6.98
C LEU A 33 13.95 5.39 6.54
N LYS A 34 12.99 5.33 7.48
CA LYS A 34 11.59 5.02 7.18
C LYS A 34 10.94 6.10 6.30
N GLN A 35 11.24 7.37 6.55
CA GLN A 35 10.72 8.46 5.72
C GLN A 35 11.33 8.43 4.30
N ASN A 36 12.63 8.19 4.19
CA ASN A 36 13.33 8.08 2.91
C ASN A 36 12.81 6.88 2.08
N SER A 37 12.48 5.74 2.70
CA SER A 37 11.90 4.61 1.97
C SER A 37 10.49 4.91 1.41
N VAL A 38 9.68 5.67 2.14
CA VAL A 38 8.38 6.18 1.64
C VAL A 38 8.59 7.14 0.48
N TYR A 39 9.56 8.04 0.58
CA TYR A 39 9.90 8.98 -0.50
C TYR A 39 10.37 8.26 -1.78
N ILE A 40 11.24 7.26 -1.66
CA ILE A 40 11.67 6.39 -2.77
C ILE A 40 10.46 5.73 -3.44
N THR A 41 9.54 5.17 -2.64
CA THR A 41 8.32 4.54 -3.17
C THR A 41 7.45 5.55 -3.94
N GLY A 42 7.37 6.79 -3.46
CA GLY A 42 6.68 7.88 -4.17
C GLY A 42 7.33 8.19 -5.52
N LEU A 43 8.65 8.40 -5.53
CA LEU A 43 9.42 8.66 -6.75
C LEU A 43 9.28 7.53 -7.78
N GLU A 44 9.32 6.27 -7.36
CA GLU A 44 9.14 5.12 -8.25
C GLU A 44 7.74 5.11 -8.91
N ASN A 45 6.70 5.49 -8.16
CA ASN A 45 5.35 5.63 -8.70
C ASN A 45 5.23 6.80 -9.68
N ASP A 46 5.85 7.94 -9.37
CA ASP A 46 5.84 9.13 -10.23
C ASP A 46 6.61 8.88 -11.53
N ILE A 47 7.74 8.17 -11.45
CA ILE A 47 8.50 7.70 -12.61
C ILE A 47 7.62 6.76 -13.46
N ALA A 48 6.95 5.78 -12.85
CA ALA A 48 6.09 4.86 -13.59
C ALA A 48 4.90 5.56 -14.27
N ASN A 49 4.37 6.63 -13.66
CA ASN A 49 3.29 7.44 -14.22
C ASN A 49 3.80 8.33 -15.37
N THR A 50 4.91 9.03 -15.18
CA THR A 50 5.54 9.86 -16.21
C THR A 50 6.00 9.03 -17.40
N ASP A 51 6.48 7.79 -17.20
CA ASP A 51 6.79 6.84 -18.27
C ASP A 51 5.59 6.52 -19.17
N ARG A 52 4.40 6.34 -18.57
CA ARG A 52 3.17 6.12 -19.34
C ARG A 52 2.76 7.36 -20.11
N GLU A 53 2.90 8.53 -19.50
CA GLU A 53 2.56 9.81 -20.13
C GLU A 53 3.52 10.13 -21.28
N ILE A 54 4.83 9.91 -21.12
CA ILE A 54 5.82 10.04 -22.22
C ILE A 54 5.42 9.13 -23.39
N LYS A 55 5.07 7.86 -23.13
CA LYS A 55 4.62 6.94 -24.19
C LYS A 55 3.36 7.42 -24.90
N ARG A 56 2.44 8.05 -24.17
CA ARG A 56 1.21 8.63 -24.74
C ARG A 56 1.53 9.87 -25.57
N LEU A 57 2.27 10.82 -25.02
CA LEU A 57 2.66 12.07 -25.68
C LEU A 57 3.49 11.79 -26.93
N HIS A 58 4.42 10.85 -26.87
CA HIS A 58 5.21 10.43 -28.02
C HIS A 58 4.36 9.94 -29.20
N ARG A 59 3.27 9.20 -28.92
CA ARG A 59 2.32 8.79 -29.97
C ARG A 59 1.61 9.99 -30.59
N ILE A 60 1.17 10.94 -29.74
CA ILE A 60 0.50 12.16 -30.19
C ILE A 60 1.46 12.99 -31.06
N THR A 61 2.68 13.26 -30.58
CA THR A 61 3.70 14.01 -31.32
C THR A 61 3.98 13.38 -32.68
N GLU A 62 4.09 12.04 -32.75
CA GLU A 62 4.36 11.34 -34.02
C GLU A 62 3.17 11.38 -34.98
N ASP A 63 1.94 11.39 -34.48
CA ASP A 63 0.74 11.56 -35.31
C ASP A 63 0.61 13.01 -35.83
N GLU A 64 0.80 14.03 -34.97
CA GLU A 64 0.83 15.44 -35.36
C GLU A 64 1.96 15.73 -36.36
N ARG A 65 3.13 15.11 -36.17
CA ARG A 65 4.26 15.19 -37.10
C ARG A 65 3.90 14.66 -38.49
N LYS A 66 3.22 13.52 -38.56
CA LYS A 66 2.79 12.94 -39.86
C LYS A 66 1.77 13.84 -40.54
N ASP A 67 0.83 14.40 -39.79
CA ASP A 67 -0.19 15.30 -40.35
C ASP A 67 0.44 16.61 -40.87
N HIS A 68 1.35 17.21 -40.10
CA HIS A 68 2.15 18.36 -40.53
C HIS A 68 2.92 18.09 -41.84
N ILE A 69 3.71 17.00 -41.89
CA ILE A 69 4.49 16.62 -43.08
C ILE A 69 3.56 16.35 -44.28
N LYS A 70 2.49 15.58 -44.08
CA LYS A 70 1.55 15.20 -45.14
C LYS A 70 0.87 16.43 -45.76
N TYR A 71 0.52 17.42 -44.95
CA TYR A 71 -0.13 18.62 -45.44
C TYR A 71 0.86 19.59 -46.11
N GLU A 72 2.07 19.72 -45.56
CA GLU A 72 3.14 20.54 -46.14
C GLU A 72 3.55 20.02 -47.53
N GLU A 73 3.76 18.71 -47.66
CA GLU A 73 4.25 18.05 -48.87
C GLU A 73 3.16 17.82 -49.94
N SER A 74 1.88 18.00 -49.62
CA SER A 74 0.79 17.72 -50.55
C SER A 74 0.68 18.76 -51.66
N THR A 75 1.37 18.49 -52.78
CA THR A 75 1.35 19.30 -54.01
C THR A 75 -0.05 19.40 -54.63
N PHE A 76 -0.85 18.33 -54.60
CA PHE A 76 -2.24 18.31 -55.08
C PHE A 76 -3.16 19.19 -54.23
N THR A 77 -3.05 19.11 -52.90
CA THR A 77 -3.85 19.93 -51.97
C THR A 77 -3.51 21.41 -52.15
N ARG A 78 -2.21 21.73 -52.20
CA ARG A 78 -1.70 23.09 -52.46
C ARG A 78 -2.23 23.65 -53.80
N TYR A 79 -2.24 22.83 -54.85
CA TYR A 79 -2.78 23.21 -56.17
C TYR A 79 -4.30 23.45 -56.14
N MET A 80 -5.08 22.59 -55.48
CA MET A 80 -6.52 22.76 -55.32
C MET A 80 -6.90 24.03 -54.54
N TYR A 81 -6.16 24.38 -53.50
CA TYR A 81 -6.36 25.64 -52.77
C TYR A 81 -5.99 26.86 -53.62
N LYS A 82 -4.94 26.76 -54.44
CA LYS A 82 -4.55 27.82 -55.39
C LYS A 82 -5.61 28.09 -56.46
N LEU A 83 -6.30 27.04 -56.95
CA LEU A 83 -7.41 27.18 -57.91
C LEU A 83 -8.63 27.93 -57.34
N ARG A 84 -8.80 27.98 -56.01
CA ARG A 84 -9.86 28.77 -55.34
C ARG A 84 -9.49 30.26 -55.16
N GLY A 85 -8.38 30.70 -55.74
CA GLY A 85 -7.89 32.08 -55.72
C GLY A 85 -7.29 32.50 -54.37
N LYS A 86 -7.08 33.81 -54.17
CA LYS A 86 -6.38 34.38 -52.99
C LYS A 86 -6.97 33.94 -51.64
N ARG A 87 -8.29 33.73 -51.56
CA ARG A 87 -8.97 33.22 -50.34
C ARG A 87 -8.63 31.75 -50.06
N GLY A 88 -8.39 30.94 -51.09
CA GLY A 88 -7.96 29.55 -50.96
C GLY A 88 -6.50 29.44 -50.52
N GLU A 89 -5.61 30.24 -51.10
CA GLU A 89 -4.19 30.32 -50.68
C GLU A 89 -4.05 30.74 -49.21
N ALA A 90 -4.79 31.77 -48.77
CA ALA A 90 -4.78 32.20 -47.37
C ALA A 90 -5.27 31.11 -46.40
N LYS A 91 -6.28 30.32 -46.79
CA LYS A 91 -6.77 29.19 -45.98
C LYS A 91 -5.76 28.05 -45.90
N PHE A 92 -5.03 27.78 -46.98
CA PHE A 92 -3.96 26.78 -46.97
C PHE A 92 -2.85 27.16 -45.99
N ALA A 93 -2.37 28.41 -46.06
CA ALA A 93 -1.33 28.93 -45.16
C ALA A 93 -1.79 28.94 -43.69
N ALA A 94 -3.04 29.37 -43.43
CA ALA A 94 -3.60 29.36 -42.07
C ALA A 94 -3.71 27.95 -41.49
N LYS A 95 -4.04 26.96 -42.32
CA LYS A 95 -4.12 25.56 -41.87
C LYS A 95 -2.74 24.93 -41.68
N ALA A 96 -1.78 25.20 -42.56
CA ALA A 96 -0.39 24.76 -42.39
C ALA A 96 0.23 25.32 -41.10
N GLY A 97 -0.01 26.60 -40.80
CA GLY A 97 0.43 27.21 -39.53
C GLY A 97 -0.25 26.62 -38.29
N LYS A 98 -1.50 26.13 -38.42
CA LYS A 98 -2.20 25.44 -37.33
C LYS A 98 -1.57 24.08 -37.05
N GLU A 99 -1.29 23.29 -38.07
CA GLU A 99 -0.67 21.97 -37.93
C GLU A 99 0.79 22.07 -37.44
N GLU A 100 1.54 23.10 -37.86
CA GLU A 100 2.86 23.41 -37.27
C GLU A 100 2.75 23.74 -35.78
N GLN A 101 1.78 24.55 -35.39
CA GLN A 101 1.56 24.91 -33.99
C GLN A 101 1.17 23.69 -33.14
N GLU A 102 0.26 22.84 -33.65
CA GLU A 102 -0.18 21.60 -32.98
C GLU A 102 0.99 20.62 -32.79
N PHE A 103 1.86 20.46 -33.80
CA PHE A 103 3.08 19.66 -33.67
C PHE A 103 4.08 20.23 -32.66
N VAL A 104 4.36 21.54 -32.71
CA VAL A 104 5.31 22.20 -31.79
C VAL A 104 4.81 22.10 -30.35
N GLU A 105 3.52 22.30 -30.11
CA GLU A 105 2.92 22.17 -28.77
C GLU A 105 3.01 20.73 -28.24
N ALA A 106 2.68 19.74 -29.07
CA ALA A 106 2.81 18.33 -28.70
C ALA A 106 4.27 17.95 -28.38
N TRP A 107 5.22 18.40 -29.21
CA TRP A 107 6.65 18.16 -29.01
C TRP A 107 7.21 18.85 -27.76
N GLN A 108 6.81 20.10 -27.48
CA GLN A 108 7.20 20.81 -26.26
C GLN A 108 6.72 20.07 -25.02
N LYS A 109 5.45 19.65 -25.01
CA LYS A 109 4.86 18.92 -23.88
C LYS A 109 5.53 17.57 -23.64
N GLU A 110 5.84 16.84 -24.70
CA GLU A 110 6.61 15.59 -24.61
C GLU A 110 7.98 15.84 -23.98
N ARG A 111 8.69 16.87 -24.44
CA ARG A 111 10.03 17.22 -23.94
C ARG A 111 10.02 17.67 -22.49
N GLU A 112 9.09 18.54 -22.11
CA GLU A 112 8.90 18.96 -20.71
C GLU A 112 8.69 17.74 -19.81
N THR A 113 7.86 16.78 -20.24
CA THR A 113 7.60 15.56 -19.47
C THR A 113 8.86 14.66 -19.39
N GLN A 114 9.67 14.58 -20.45
CA GLN A 114 10.95 13.86 -20.43
C GLN A 114 11.97 14.52 -19.49
N GLU A 115 11.99 15.86 -19.42
CA GLU A 115 12.83 16.61 -18.49
C GLU A 115 12.40 16.33 -17.04
N THR A 116 11.10 16.40 -16.73
CA THR A 116 10.56 16.00 -15.41
C THR A 116 10.92 14.56 -15.04
N HIS A 117 10.77 13.61 -15.96
CA HIS A 117 11.16 12.21 -15.71
C HIS A 117 12.66 12.09 -15.38
N SER A 118 13.51 12.85 -16.08
CA SER A 118 14.95 12.88 -15.83
C SER A 118 15.29 13.45 -14.46
N GLU A 119 14.58 14.49 -14.02
CA GLU A 119 14.71 15.07 -12.68
C GLU A 119 14.29 14.07 -11.59
N LEU A 120 13.14 13.41 -11.76
CA LEU A 120 12.68 12.35 -10.84
C LEU A 120 13.69 11.20 -10.74
N THR A 121 14.29 10.79 -11.87
CA THR A 121 15.30 9.73 -11.89
C THR A 121 16.59 10.14 -11.14
N ARG A 122 17.00 11.41 -11.25
CA ARG A 122 18.12 11.95 -10.47
C ARG A 122 17.78 11.98 -8.98
N ALA A 123 16.61 12.50 -8.62
CA ALA A 123 16.13 12.52 -7.24
C ALA A 123 16.06 11.11 -6.62
N LEU A 124 15.65 10.10 -7.39
CA LEU A 124 15.64 8.70 -6.95
C LEU A 124 17.06 8.17 -6.69
N THR A 125 18.02 8.55 -7.54
CA THR A 125 19.42 8.15 -7.37
C THR A 125 20.00 8.75 -6.08
N ASP A 126 19.78 10.03 -5.85
CA ASP A 126 20.22 10.73 -4.64
C ASP A 126 19.54 10.15 -3.40
N ALA A 127 18.22 9.91 -3.46
CA ALA A 127 17.47 9.30 -2.37
C ALA A 127 17.97 7.89 -2.01
N ARG A 128 18.36 7.07 -2.99
CA ARG A 128 18.96 5.74 -2.76
C ARG A 128 20.36 5.82 -2.15
N GLN A 129 21.15 6.84 -2.51
CA GLN A 129 22.43 7.07 -1.86
C GLN A 129 22.25 7.45 -0.38
N ASP A 130 21.29 8.32 -0.09
CA ASP A 130 20.91 8.67 1.28
C ASP A 130 20.37 7.45 2.05
N GLN A 131 19.59 6.59 1.41
CA GLN A 131 19.10 5.34 2.00
C GLN A 131 20.25 4.48 2.53
N GLN A 132 21.32 4.32 1.73
CA GLN A 132 22.48 3.52 2.13
C GLN A 132 23.19 4.11 3.36
N ARG A 133 23.36 5.45 3.39
CA ARG A 133 23.93 6.15 4.54
C ARG A 133 23.06 5.97 5.79
N LEU A 134 21.77 6.26 5.68
CA LEU A 134 20.80 6.14 6.77
C LEU A 134 20.70 4.68 7.27
N GLN A 135 20.82 3.70 6.40
CA GLN A 135 20.81 2.29 6.78
C GLN A 135 22.04 1.91 7.60
N SER A 136 23.21 2.46 7.28
CA SER A 136 24.42 2.27 8.10
C SER A 136 24.29 2.90 9.50
N GLU A 137 23.72 4.10 9.59
CA GLU A 137 23.47 4.80 10.86
C GLU A 137 22.40 4.09 11.69
N SER A 138 21.31 3.64 11.07
CA SER A 138 20.26 2.83 11.71
C SER A 138 20.82 1.50 12.22
N SER A 139 21.72 0.85 11.48
CA SER A 139 22.37 -0.39 11.92
C SER A 139 23.24 -0.16 13.15
N ARG A 140 23.97 0.97 13.19
CA ARG A 140 24.78 1.38 14.35
C ARG A 140 23.89 1.70 15.56
N TYR A 141 22.76 2.39 15.35
CA TYR A 141 21.76 2.64 16.38
C TYR A 141 21.22 1.33 16.96
N GLU A 142 20.75 0.42 16.11
CA GLU A 142 20.21 -0.88 16.55
C GLU A 142 21.25 -1.74 17.26
N GLN A 143 22.50 -1.73 16.81
CA GLN A 143 23.58 -2.43 17.49
C GLN A 143 23.83 -1.87 18.89
N ALA A 144 23.94 -0.55 19.02
CA ALA A 144 24.11 0.10 20.32
C ALA A 144 22.91 -0.18 21.25
N GLN A 145 21.68 -0.17 20.71
CA GLN A 145 20.48 -0.51 21.47
C GLN A 145 20.51 -1.95 21.97
N ARG A 146 20.87 -2.92 21.11
CA ARG A 146 21.00 -4.33 21.50
C ARG A 146 22.08 -4.54 22.57
N GLU A 147 23.22 -3.88 22.42
CA GLU A 147 24.31 -3.95 23.39
C GLU A 147 23.93 -3.31 24.73
N LEU A 148 23.17 -2.21 24.71
CA LEU A 148 22.65 -1.57 25.91
C LEU A 148 21.63 -2.46 26.63
N ASP A 149 20.72 -3.08 25.86
CA ASP A 149 19.74 -4.02 26.39
C ASP A 149 20.41 -5.26 26.99
N MET A 150 21.47 -5.79 26.35
CA MET A 150 22.27 -6.89 26.89
C MET A 150 23.02 -6.49 28.16
N LEU A 151 23.61 -5.29 28.19
CA LEU A 151 24.29 -4.75 29.37
C LEU A 151 23.31 -4.64 30.54
N TYR A 152 22.16 -4.01 30.34
CA TYR A 152 21.13 -3.89 31.36
C TYR A 152 20.57 -5.25 31.79
N SER A 153 20.29 -6.15 30.84
CA SER A 153 19.85 -7.51 31.17
C SER A 153 20.89 -8.26 31.99
N SER A 154 22.19 -8.00 31.83
CA SER A 154 23.22 -8.65 32.65
C SER A 154 23.32 -8.11 34.08
N ILE A 155 23.00 -6.83 34.27
CA ILE A 155 23.10 -6.12 35.56
C ILE A 155 21.84 -6.33 36.40
N PHE A 156 20.68 -6.25 35.76
CA PHE A 156 19.37 -6.31 36.40
C PHE A 156 18.71 -7.69 36.25
N ASN A 157 19.48 -8.76 36.01
CA ASN A 157 18.93 -10.12 35.95
C ASN A 157 18.57 -10.62 37.36
N GLY A 158 17.32 -10.42 37.76
CA GLY A 158 16.79 -10.87 39.05
C GLY A 158 16.43 -9.71 39.97
N PRO A 159 15.97 -10.01 41.20
CA PRO A 159 15.40 -9.00 42.08
C PRO A 159 16.40 -7.89 42.39
N THR A 160 15.95 -6.64 42.27
CA THR A 160 16.75 -5.43 42.53
C THR A 160 16.27 -4.70 43.81
N PRO A 161 16.32 -5.32 45.01
CA PRO A 161 15.79 -4.72 46.23
C PRO A 161 16.50 -3.41 46.63
N GLU A 162 17.72 -3.17 46.10
CA GLU A 162 18.47 -1.94 46.29
C GLU A 162 17.94 -0.75 45.45
N ILE A 163 17.09 -0.99 44.45
CA ILE A 163 16.53 0.02 43.55
C ILE A 163 14.99 0.01 43.66
N PRO A 164 14.40 0.85 44.52
CA PRO A 164 12.96 0.84 44.74
C PRO A 164 12.14 1.05 43.46
N GLY A 165 11.21 0.14 43.19
CA GLY A 165 10.27 0.24 42.07
C GLY A 165 10.78 -0.29 40.72
N GLU A 166 12.06 -0.68 40.62
CA GLU A 166 12.65 -1.16 39.36
C GLU A 166 12.01 -2.49 38.91
N ASP A 167 11.93 -3.49 39.79
CA ASP A 167 11.25 -4.78 39.51
C ASP A 167 9.78 -4.59 39.05
N GLN A 168 9.08 -3.60 39.60
CA GLN A 168 7.68 -3.30 39.24
C GLN A 168 7.59 -2.70 37.83
N LEU A 169 8.50 -1.80 37.49
CA LEU A 169 8.58 -1.21 36.15
C LEU A 169 9.02 -2.23 35.10
N GLU A 170 9.93 -3.15 35.44
CA GLU A 170 10.32 -4.23 34.55
C GLU A 170 9.13 -5.16 34.25
N SER A 171 8.36 -5.54 35.28
CA SER A 171 7.12 -6.30 35.09
C SER A 171 6.09 -5.54 34.24
N SER A 172 5.93 -4.24 34.48
CA SER A 172 5.04 -3.39 33.68
C SER A 172 5.45 -3.32 32.20
N LEU A 173 6.75 -3.13 31.92
CA LEU A 173 7.29 -3.14 30.57
C LEU A 173 7.05 -4.48 29.89
N GLN A 174 7.24 -5.60 30.60
CA GLN A 174 7.00 -6.93 30.05
C GLN A 174 5.53 -7.16 29.69
N ASN A 175 4.60 -6.72 30.55
CA ASN A 175 3.16 -6.79 30.27
C ASN A 175 2.79 -5.92 29.07
N ASN A 176 3.35 -4.71 28.96
CA ASN A 176 3.10 -3.81 27.83
C ASN A 176 3.65 -4.35 26.51
N LYS A 177 4.82 -5.01 26.52
CA LYS A 177 5.36 -5.73 25.35
C LYS A 177 4.40 -6.84 24.89
N GLN A 178 3.94 -7.69 25.81
CA GLN A 178 2.98 -8.75 25.47
C GLN A 178 1.67 -8.19 24.89
N TRP A 179 1.18 -7.07 25.45
CA TRP A 179 0.02 -6.37 24.91
C TRP A 179 0.29 -5.81 23.51
N ALA A 180 1.44 -5.18 23.27
CA ALA A 180 1.83 -4.66 21.96
C ALA A 180 1.98 -5.76 20.91
N ASP A 181 2.56 -6.90 21.27
CA ASP A 181 2.67 -8.07 20.40
C ASP A 181 1.27 -8.58 19.99
N SER A 182 0.39 -8.75 20.98
CA SER A 182 -1.00 -9.19 20.75
C SER A 182 -1.80 -8.18 19.91
N ALA A 183 -1.61 -6.88 20.15
CA ALA A 183 -2.27 -5.81 19.40
C ALA A 183 -1.77 -5.77 17.94
N THR A 184 -0.47 -5.98 17.72
CA THR A 184 0.14 -6.06 16.39
C THR A 184 -0.36 -7.27 15.61
N GLU A 185 -0.45 -8.43 16.26
CA GLU A 185 -1.02 -9.64 15.65
C GLU A 185 -2.48 -9.41 15.24
N ASN A 186 -3.28 -8.84 16.14
CA ASN A 186 -4.67 -8.50 15.84
C ASN A 186 -4.78 -7.51 14.66
N GLN A 187 -4.00 -6.42 14.65
CA GLN A 187 -3.98 -5.47 13.55
C GLN A 187 -3.65 -6.14 12.21
N ASN A 188 -2.67 -7.05 12.20
CA ASN A 188 -2.29 -7.81 11.00
C ASN A 188 -3.43 -8.71 10.51
N LEU A 189 -4.15 -9.38 11.41
CA LEU A 189 -5.34 -10.16 11.07
C LEU A 189 -6.43 -9.28 10.46
N GLN A 190 -6.71 -8.11 11.05
CA GLN A 190 -7.72 -7.19 10.52
C GLN A 190 -7.36 -6.63 9.14
N ARG A 191 -6.07 -6.34 8.90
CA ARG A 191 -5.55 -5.92 7.58
C ARG A 191 -5.75 -7.01 6.53
N ARG A 192 -5.33 -8.25 6.83
CA ARG A 192 -5.48 -9.39 5.92
C ARG A 192 -6.94 -9.67 5.58
N ALA A 193 -7.84 -9.55 6.55
CA ALA A 193 -9.28 -9.66 6.31
C ALA A 193 -9.80 -8.59 5.35
N ALA A 194 -9.36 -7.32 5.50
CA ALA A 194 -9.73 -6.23 4.60
C ALA A 194 -9.18 -6.45 3.17
N GLU A 195 -7.93 -6.89 3.04
CA GLU A 195 -7.30 -7.22 1.74
C GLU A 195 -8.05 -8.36 1.04
N ALA A 196 -8.40 -9.42 1.77
CA ALA A 196 -9.17 -10.54 1.23
C ALA A 196 -10.59 -10.13 0.80
N LEU A 197 -11.26 -9.26 1.57
CA LEU A 197 -12.55 -8.68 1.17
C LEU A 197 -12.43 -7.81 -0.09
N HIS A 198 -11.36 -7.02 -0.21
CA HIS A 198 -11.12 -6.22 -1.41
C HIS A 198 -10.88 -7.10 -2.64
N ALA A 199 -10.09 -8.16 -2.50
CA ALA A 199 -9.90 -9.15 -3.56
C ALA A 199 -11.21 -9.86 -3.94
N THR A 200 -12.06 -10.17 -2.95
CA THR A 200 -13.40 -10.74 -3.18
C THR A 200 -14.23 -9.80 -4.06
N ILE A 201 -14.26 -8.50 -3.75
CA ILE A 201 -14.96 -7.49 -4.55
C ILE A 201 -14.43 -7.47 -5.99
N GLN A 202 -13.11 -7.47 -6.18
CA GLN A 202 -12.53 -7.49 -7.52
C GLN A 202 -12.97 -8.73 -8.31
N CYS A 203 -12.97 -9.91 -7.70
CA CYS A 203 -13.43 -11.14 -8.35
C CYS A 203 -14.92 -11.06 -8.72
N LEU A 204 -15.77 -10.55 -7.83
CA LEU A 204 -17.20 -10.35 -8.10
C LEU A 204 -17.45 -9.30 -9.20
N GLU A 205 -16.65 -8.23 -9.28
CA GLU A 205 -16.74 -7.23 -10.36
C GLU A 205 -16.28 -7.77 -11.73
N HIS A 206 -15.33 -8.71 -11.75
CA HIS A 206 -15.00 -9.45 -12.98
C HIS A 206 -16.17 -10.37 -13.36
N ALA A 207 -16.67 -11.18 -12.42
CA ALA A 207 -17.80 -12.05 -12.67
C ALA A 207 -19.05 -11.28 -13.14
N ALA A 208 -19.31 -10.09 -12.60
CA ALA A 208 -20.45 -9.26 -12.99
C ALA A 208 -20.33 -8.71 -14.41
N ARG A 209 -19.10 -8.45 -14.88
CA ARG A 209 -18.86 -8.07 -16.28
C ARG A 209 -19.13 -9.25 -17.21
N ASP A 210 -18.58 -10.42 -16.87
CA ASP A 210 -18.80 -11.65 -17.66
C ASP A 210 -20.29 -12.06 -17.67
N MET A 211 -21.02 -11.87 -16.56
CA MET A 211 -22.48 -12.09 -16.50
C MET A 211 -23.27 -11.10 -17.36
N ASN A 212 -22.86 -9.83 -17.41
CA ASN A 212 -23.49 -8.85 -18.30
C ASN A 212 -23.23 -9.19 -19.78
N ASP A 213 -22.01 -9.62 -20.13
CA ASP A 213 -21.69 -10.10 -21.47
C ASP A 213 -22.58 -11.30 -21.84
N ALA A 214 -22.78 -12.26 -20.92
CA ALA A 214 -23.69 -13.39 -21.10
C ALA A 214 -25.16 -12.94 -21.26
N LEU A 215 -25.63 -11.96 -20.47
CA LEU A 215 -26.98 -11.39 -20.60
C LEU A 215 -27.20 -10.72 -21.95
N ASP A 216 -26.22 -9.96 -22.42
CA ASP A 216 -26.29 -9.33 -23.72
C ASP A 216 -26.33 -10.39 -24.82
N MET A 217 -25.45 -11.39 -24.80
CA MET A 217 -25.48 -12.51 -25.76
C MET A 217 -26.81 -13.28 -25.73
N SER A 218 -27.37 -13.53 -24.54
CA SER A 218 -28.68 -14.17 -24.36
C SER A 218 -29.82 -13.32 -24.94
N ARG A 219 -29.74 -11.98 -24.84
CA ARG A 219 -30.69 -11.08 -25.51
C ARG A 219 -30.56 -11.17 -27.02
N TRP A 220 -29.35 -11.26 -27.57
CA TRP A 220 -29.16 -11.44 -29.01
C TRP A 220 -29.71 -12.79 -29.50
N ASP A 221 -29.60 -13.84 -28.69
CA ASP A 221 -30.11 -15.18 -29.02
C ASP A 221 -31.63 -15.22 -29.17
N MET A 222 -32.37 -14.56 -28.26
CA MET A 222 -33.84 -14.43 -28.33
C MET A 222 -34.37 -13.77 -29.61
N TRP A 223 -33.54 -13.05 -30.36
CA TRP A 223 -33.91 -12.37 -31.62
C TRP A 223 -33.54 -13.17 -32.88
N GLY A 224 -33.14 -14.44 -32.73
CA GLY A 224 -32.76 -15.32 -33.84
C GLY A 224 -31.26 -15.57 -33.92
N GLY A 225 -30.59 -15.70 -32.78
CA GLY A 225 -29.20 -16.13 -32.69
C GLY A 225 -28.99 -17.57 -33.18
N GLY A 226 -27.74 -17.91 -33.44
CA GLY A 226 -27.34 -19.21 -33.96
C GLY A 226 -26.31 -19.86 -33.04
N THR A 227 -25.77 -21.02 -33.43
CA THR A 227 -24.82 -21.81 -32.61
C THR A 227 -23.57 -21.05 -32.11
N PHE A 228 -23.23 -19.92 -32.73
CA PHE A 228 -22.11 -19.06 -32.32
C PHE A 228 -22.46 -18.14 -31.13
N THR A 229 -23.68 -17.62 -31.03
CA THR A 229 -24.12 -16.79 -29.88
C THR A 229 -24.21 -17.64 -28.61
N ASP A 230 -24.69 -18.88 -28.73
CA ASP A 230 -24.70 -19.88 -27.64
C ASP A 230 -23.29 -20.18 -27.11
N MET A 231 -22.30 -20.28 -28.00
CA MET A 231 -20.92 -20.61 -27.61
C MET A 231 -20.26 -19.46 -26.83
N MET A 232 -20.48 -18.22 -27.26
CA MET A 232 -19.98 -17.03 -26.57
C MET A 232 -20.67 -16.81 -25.22
N GLU A 233 -21.98 -17.05 -25.14
CA GLU A 233 -22.72 -17.01 -23.88
C GLU A 233 -22.16 -18.01 -22.87
N ARG A 234 -21.88 -19.25 -23.30
CA ARG A 234 -21.31 -20.29 -22.43
C ARG A 234 -19.89 -19.96 -21.96
N ASP A 235 -19.06 -19.35 -22.81
CA ASP A 235 -17.72 -18.89 -22.44
C ASP A 235 -17.79 -17.77 -21.38
N ALA A 236 -18.68 -16.79 -21.57
CA ALA A 236 -18.92 -15.71 -20.61
C ALA A 236 -19.44 -16.25 -19.27
N LEU A 237 -20.43 -17.16 -19.28
CA LEU A 237 -20.93 -17.80 -18.06
C LEU A 237 -19.86 -18.63 -17.33
N SER A 238 -19.00 -19.33 -18.06
CA SER A 238 -17.86 -20.08 -17.49
C SER A 238 -16.87 -19.15 -16.79
N LYS A 239 -16.52 -18.02 -17.42
CA LYS A 239 -15.64 -17.01 -16.80
C LYS A 239 -16.27 -16.39 -15.55
N ALA A 240 -17.56 -16.09 -15.59
CA ALA A 240 -18.31 -15.61 -14.42
C ALA A 240 -18.26 -16.62 -13.26
N GLN A 241 -18.46 -17.91 -13.54
CA GLN A 241 -18.39 -18.99 -12.55
C GLN A 241 -16.99 -19.10 -11.90
N VAL A 242 -15.93 -18.96 -12.69
CA VAL A 242 -14.54 -18.91 -12.17
C VAL A 242 -14.36 -17.71 -11.25
N GLY A 243 -14.83 -16.53 -11.66
CA GLY A 243 -14.77 -15.32 -10.85
C GLY A 243 -15.50 -15.45 -9.52
N VAL A 244 -16.71 -16.02 -9.52
CA VAL A 244 -17.48 -16.28 -8.29
C VAL A 244 -16.77 -17.29 -7.39
N THR A 245 -16.22 -18.38 -7.96
CA THR A 245 -15.51 -19.40 -7.18
C THR A 245 -14.28 -18.83 -6.48
N GLU A 246 -13.49 -18.01 -7.18
CA GLU A 246 -12.35 -17.33 -6.58
C GLU A 246 -12.80 -16.32 -5.52
N ALA A 247 -13.89 -15.58 -5.76
CA ALA A 247 -14.46 -14.68 -4.77
C ALA A 247 -14.83 -15.41 -3.46
N LEU A 248 -15.49 -16.57 -3.56
CA LEU A 248 -15.85 -17.38 -2.38
C LEU A 248 -14.61 -17.86 -1.62
N ARG A 249 -13.56 -18.28 -2.35
CA ARG A 249 -12.29 -18.68 -1.73
C ARG A 249 -11.63 -17.53 -0.96
N ARG A 250 -11.67 -16.31 -1.51
CA ARG A 250 -11.17 -15.09 -0.86
C ARG A 250 -12.04 -14.67 0.31
N MET A 251 -13.34 -14.86 0.22
CA MET A 251 -14.26 -14.63 1.32
C MET A 251 -13.95 -15.55 2.51
N ASP A 252 -13.67 -16.83 2.25
CA ASP A 252 -13.25 -17.77 3.31
C ASP A 252 -11.90 -17.40 3.92
N GLU A 253 -10.96 -16.88 3.12
CA GLU A 253 -9.70 -16.32 3.63
C GLU A 253 -9.95 -15.14 4.58
N ALA A 254 -10.86 -14.23 4.22
CA ALA A 254 -11.25 -13.11 5.08
C ALA A 254 -11.85 -13.60 6.41
N ARG A 255 -12.73 -14.60 6.36
CA ARG A 255 -13.38 -15.18 7.54
C ARG A 255 -12.44 -15.94 8.46
N ARG A 256 -11.40 -16.59 7.91
CA ARG A 256 -10.33 -17.21 8.72
C ARG A 256 -9.54 -16.17 9.49
N CYS A 257 -9.35 -14.98 8.92
CA CYS A 257 -8.66 -13.88 9.59
C CYS A 257 -9.59 -13.17 10.60
N GLN A 258 -10.88 -13.04 10.30
CA GLN A 258 -11.88 -12.41 11.15
C GLN A 258 -13.20 -13.22 11.14
N PRO A 259 -13.41 -14.13 12.12
CA PRO A 259 -14.60 -14.98 12.18
C PRO A 259 -15.93 -14.24 12.32
N ALA A 260 -15.92 -12.97 12.74
CA ALA A 260 -17.11 -12.14 12.85
C ALA A 260 -17.69 -11.71 11.48
N ILE A 261 -16.92 -11.86 10.39
CA ILE A 261 -17.41 -11.61 9.03
C ILE A 261 -18.47 -12.67 8.69
N PRO A 262 -19.73 -12.28 8.41
CA PRO A 262 -20.76 -13.23 8.01
C PRO A 262 -20.46 -13.79 6.61
N PRO A 263 -20.93 -15.01 6.29
CA PRO A 263 -20.93 -15.48 4.90
C PRO A 263 -21.82 -14.59 4.03
N LEU A 264 -21.59 -14.60 2.71
CA LEU A 264 -22.43 -13.87 1.76
C LEU A 264 -23.85 -14.44 1.77
N GLN A 265 -24.84 -13.56 1.93
CA GLN A 265 -26.23 -13.98 1.87
C GLN A 265 -26.62 -14.21 0.41
N ASP A 266 -27.44 -15.23 0.17
CA ASP A 266 -27.92 -15.66 -1.15
C ASP A 266 -26.90 -16.38 -2.05
N ILE A 267 -25.62 -16.42 -1.69
CA ILE A 267 -24.66 -17.41 -2.21
C ILE A 267 -24.45 -18.45 -1.13
N ASN A 268 -25.46 -19.31 -0.93
CA ASN A 268 -25.54 -20.19 0.23
C ASN A 268 -24.46 -21.29 0.19
N ILE A 269 -23.36 -21.11 0.92
CA ILE A 269 -22.35 -22.13 1.23
C ILE A 269 -22.81 -22.91 2.46
N ASP A 270 -23.51 -24.01 2.22
CA ASP A 270 -23.61 -25.08 3.21
C ASP A 270 -22.94 -26.35 2.66
N ASN A 271 -21.83 -26.73 3.31
CA ASN A 271 -21.06 -27.97 3.19
C ASN A 271 -20.80 -28.56 1.80
N GLY A 272 -19.57 -28.35 1.30
CA GLY A 272 -18.89 -29.27 0.40
C GLY A 272 -19.35 -29.23 -1.06
N HIS A 273 -18.56 -28.58 -1.91
CA HIS A 273 -18.51 -28.80 -3.36
C HIS A 273 -19.76 -28.48 -4.23
N MET A 274 -20.84 -27.86 -3.74
CA MET A 274 -22.07 -27.71 -4.55
C MET A 274 -22.60 -26.27 -4.79
N ILE A 275 -21.81 -25.21 -4.59
CA ILE A 275 -22.37 -23.82 -4.61
C ILE A 275 -22.25 -23.12 -5.95
N SER A 276 -21.17 -23.38 -6.71
CA SER A 276 -21.13 -22.97 -8.12
C SER A 276 -22.24 -23.66 -8.90
N ASP A 277 -22.51 -24.91 -8.55
CA ASP A 277 -23.43 -25.81 -9.24
C ASP A 277 -24.88 -25.37 -9.04
N VAL A 278 -25.28 -24.85 -7.87
CA VAL A 278 -26.67 -24.35 -7.69
C VAL A 278 -26.93 -23.04 -8.44
N LEU A 279 -25.93 -22.15 -8.53
CA LEU A 279 -26.03 -20.88 -9.29
C LEU A 279 -25.95 -21.09 -10.81
N PHE A 280 -25.12 -22.04 -11.27
CA PHE A 280 -24.78 -22.21 -12.68
C PHE A 280 -25.25 -23.52 -13.33
N ASP A 281 -25.37 -24.67 -12.64
CA ASP A 281 -25.87 -25.93 -13.27
C ASP A 281 -27.34 -25.82 -13.69
N ASN A 282 -28.14 -25.06 -12.95
CA ASN A 282 -29.51 -24.77 -13.35
C ASN A 282 -29.60 -23.82 -14.56
N ILE A 283 -28.54 -23.11 -14.95
CA ILE A 283 -28.58 -22.23 -16.13
C ILE A 283 -28.48 -23.05 -17.43
N PHE A 284 -27.79 -24.19 -17.41
CA PHE A 284 -27.37 -24.92 -18.62
C PHE A 284 -28.36 -25.96 -19.17
N SER A 285 -29.54 -26.15 -18.57
CA SER A 285 -30.39 -27.33 -18.86
C SER A 285 -31.78 -27.07 -19.48
N ASP A 286 -32.30 -25.83 -19.62
CA ASP A 286 -33.68 -25.65 -20.14
C ASP A 286 -34.06 -24.25 -20.67
N MET A 287 -35.16 -24.18 -21.44
CA MET A 287 -35.81 -23.05 -22.18
C MET A 287 -36.10 -21.76 -21.36
N ALA A 288 -35.64 -21.64 -20.12
CA ALA A 288 -35.78 -20.47 -19.24
C ALA A 288 -34.41 -19.82 -18.89
N GLN A 289 -33.42 -19.98 -19.78
CA GLN A 289 -32.02 -19.57 -19.60
C GLN A 289 -31.87 -18.07 -19.32
N HIS A 290 -32.56 -17.20 -20.09
CA HIS A 290 -32.50 -15.75 -19.93
C HIS A 290 -32.92 -15.26 -18.53
N ASP A 291 -34.06 -15.73 -18.02
CA ASP A 291 -34.57 -15.33 -16.70
C ASP A 291 -33.66 -15.83 -15.56
N ARG A 292 -33.03 -16.99 -15.73
CA ARG A 292 -32.06 -17.52 -14.76
C ARG A 292 -30.77 -16.70 -14.74
N ILE A 293 -30.20 -16.36 -15.90
CA ILE A 293 -29.01 -15.49 -15.98
C ILE A 293 -29.31 -14.14 -15.35
N LYS A 294 -30.49 -13.57 -15.61
CA LYS A 294 -30.93 -12.31 -15.00
C LYS A 294 -31.06 -12.40 -13.47
N ASN A 295 -31.59 -13.51 -12.95
CA ASN A 295 -31.67 -13.72 -11.52
C ASN A 295 -30.29 -13.90 -10.87
N SER A 296 -29.38 -14.64 -11.52
CA SER A 296 -28.01 -14.83 -11.06
C SER A 296 -27.21 -13.52 -11.08
N ASP A 297 -27.39 -12.69 -12.11
CA ASP A 297 -26.78 -11.35 -12.18
C ASP A 297 -27.27 -10.44 -11.03
N MET A 298 -28.57 -10.47 -10.72
CA MET A 298 -29.13 -9.74 -9.58
C MET A 298 -28.56 -10.22 -8.24
N GLN A 299 -28.42 -11.54 -8.04
CA GLN A 299 -27.80 -12.11 -6.83
C GLN A 299 -26.32 -11.72 -6.72
N LEU A 300 -25.59 -11.73 -7.84
CA LEU A 300 -24.19 -11.33 -7.89
C LEU A 300 -24.00 -9.86 -7.50
N HIS A 301 -24.83 -8.96 -8.02
CA HIS A 301 -24.80 -7.54 -7.65
C HIS A 301 -25.16 -7.33 -6.18
N LYS A 302 -26.09 -8.11 -5.62
CA LYS A 302 -26.42 -8.08 -4.18
C LYS A 302 -25.25 -8.54 -3.32
N ALA A 303 -24.58 -9.62 -3.70
CA ALA A 303 -23.38 -10.12 -3.03
C ALA A 303 -22.24 -9.10 -3.09
N LEU A 304 -22.02 -8.47 -4.25
CA LEU A 304 -21.04 -7.40 -4.42
C LEU A 304 -21.33 -6.22 -3.48
N GLN A 305 -22.59 -5.79 -3.39
CA GLN A 305 -23.00 -4.72 -2.49
C GLN A 305 -22.76 -5.10 -1.01
N GLN A 306 -23.12 -6.32 -0.61
CA GLN A 306 -22.81 -6.82 0.73
C GLN A 306 -21.31 -6.84 1.03
N CYS A 307 -20.48 -7.33 0.10
CA CYS A 307 -19.03 -7.30 0.24
C CYS A 307 -18.49 -5.88 0.43
N LYS A 308 -19.00 -4.90 -0.32
CA LYS A 308 -18.60 -3.49 -0.19
C LYS A 308 -18.94 -2.96 1.20
N GLU A 309 -20.13 -3.25 1.73
CA GLU A 309 -20.53 -2.87 3.09
C GLU A 309 -19.68 -3.56 4.17
N LEU A 310 -19.36 -4.83 3.99
CA LEU A 310 -18.48 -5.59 4.88
C LEU A 310 -17.06 -5.02 4.87
N LEU A 311 -16.53 -4.66 3.71
CA LEU A 311 -15.22 -4.03 3.59
C LEU A 311 -15.18 -2.69 4.34
N GLU A 312 -16.21 -1.86 4.23
CA GLU A 312 -16.26 -0.58 4.96
C GLU A 312 -16.33 -0.78 6.48
N LYS A 313 -17.06 -1.79 6.96
CA LYS A 313 -17.04 -2.18 8.39
C LYS A 313 -15.66 -2.67 8.81
N GLN A 314 -15.05 -3.56 8.01
CA GLN A 314 -13.75 -4.13 8.29
C GLN A 314 -12.63 -3.08 8.30
N LYS A 315 -12.70 -2.06 7.43
CA LYS A 315 -11.80 -0.91 7.46
C LYS A 315 -11.86 -0.15 8.79
N ARG A 316 -13.06 0.04 9.36
CA ARG A 316 -13.22 0.65 10.69
C ARG A 316 -12.59 -0.22 11.78
N THR A 317 -12.87 -1.52 11.75
CA THR A 317 -12.26 -2.48 12.69
C THR A 317 -10.72 -2.49 12.58
N TYR A 318 -10.18 -2.39 11.37
CA TYR A 318 -8.75 -2.23 11.15
C TYR A 318 -8.20 -0.92 11.73
N GLN A 319 -8.91 0.20 11.56
CA GLN A 319 -8.52 1.49 12.15
C GLN A 319 -8.52 1.43 13.68
N ASP A 320 -9.52 0.81 14.29
CA ASP A 320 -9.59 0.62 15.74
C ASP A 320 -8.42 -0.25 16.24
N ALA A 321 -8.13 -1.35 15.54
CA ALA A 321 -6.98 -2.21 15.87
C ALA A 321 -5.64 -1.47 15.69
N ALA A 322 -5.52 -0.63 14.66
CA ALA A 322 -4.33 0.20 14.45
C ALA A 322 -4.15 1.24 15.56
N ALA A 323 -5.25 1.84 16.04
CA ALA A 323 -5.21 2.77 17.17
C ALA A 323 -4.79 2.06 18.46
N GLN A 324 -5.30 0.85 18.73
CA GLN A 324 -4.87 0.03 19.87
C GLN A 324 -3.40 -0.35 19.79
N CYS A 325 -2.91 -0.73 18.61
CA CYS A 325 -1.49 -0.99 18.36
C CYS A 325 -0.63 0.25 18.65
N GLY A 326 -1.08 1.43 18.21
CA GLY A 326 -0.44 2.71 18.55
C GLY A 326 -0.35 2.93 20.06
N GLN A 327 -1.47 2.80 20.78
CA GLN A 327 -1.52 2.95 22.24
C GLN A 327 -0.60 1.95 22.97
N ALA A 328 -0.57 0.70 22.52
CA ALA A 328 0.28 -0.33 23.12
C ALA A 328 1.77 -0.07 22.91
N ASN A 329 2.14 0.44 21.73
CA ASN A 329 3.51 0.87 21.44
C ASN A 329 3.90 2.09 22.29
N ASP A 330 3.02 3.07 22.43
CA ASP A 330 3.25 4.26 23.27
C ASP A 330 3.42 3.86 24.75
N ALA A 331 2.57 2.97 25.28
CA ALA A 331 2.69 2.46 26.63
C ALA A 331 4.00 1.69 26.86
N THR A 332 4.43 0.89 25.87
CA THR A 332 5.70 0.17 25.90
C THR A 332 6.89 1.13 25.90
N ASN A 333 6.86 2.16 25.05
CA ASN A 333 7.90 3.18 25.00
C ASN A 333 7.97 3.98 26.30
N ASN A 334 6.83 4.42 26.85
CA ASN A 334 6.78 5.13 28.12
C ASN A 334 7.33 4.29 29.28
N SER A 335 6.96 3.00 29.33
CA SER A 335 7.47 2.08 30.36
C SER A 335 8.97 1.82 30.20
N ARG A 336 9.46 1.75 28.95
CA ARG A 336 10.89 1.61 28.66
C ARG A 336 11.66 2.84 29.13
N LEU A 337 11.17 4.03 28.83
CA LEU A 337 11.79 5.29 29.24
C LEU A 337 11.85 5.43 30.76
N GLU A 338 10.75 5.10 31.45
CA GLU A 338 10.71 5.16 32.91
C GLU A 338 11.64 4.14 33.56
N LEU A 339 11.70 2.90 33.04
CA LEU A 339 12.64 1.89 33.50
C LEU A 339 14.10 2.31 33.25
N GLN A 340 14.39 2.85 32.07
CA GLN A 340 15.72 3.40 31.75
C GLN A 340 16.09 4.56 32.67
N ARG A 341 15.14 5.44 33.02
CA ARG A 341 15.33 6.56 33.94
C ARG A 341 15.76 6.07 35.33
N ILE A 342 15.04 5.12 35.92
CA ILE A 342 15.39 4.58 37.24
C ILE A 342 16.73 3.82 37.20
N ARG A 343 16.99 3.05 36.14
CA ARG A 343 18.28 2.38 35.96
C ARG A 343 19.43 3.39 35.82
N ALA A 344 19.24 4.47 35.07
CA ALA A 344 20.21 5.55 34.95
C ALA A 344 20.48 6.25 36.29
N GLU A 345 19.43 6.58 37.07
CA GLU A 345 19.60 7.09 38.43
C GLU A 345 20.37 6.13 39.33
N ALA A 346 20.18 4.81 39.18
CA ALA A 346 20.97 3.83 39.91
C ALA A 346 22.45 3.87 39.52
N PHE A 347 22.77 4.02 38.23
CA PHE A 347 24.15 4.26 37.79
C PHE A 347 24.72 5.54 38.41
N GLU A 348 23.98 6.65 38.45
CA GLU A 348 24.45 7.89 39.08
C GLU A 348 24.73 7.74 40.57
N ARG A 349 23.80 7.10 41.30
CA ARG A 349 23.87 6.93 42.75
C ARG A 349 24.95 5.96 43.19
N PHE A 350 25.16 4.87 42.45
CA PHE A 350 26.01 3.76 42.89
C PHE A 350 27.34 3.65 42.15
N ALA A 351 27.47 4.23 40.94
CA ALA A 351 28.70 4.12 40.16
C ALA A 351 29.73 5.23 40.42
N GLY A 352 29.31 6.44 40.82
CA GLY A 352 30.19 7.58 41.12
C GLY A 352 31.00 8.10 39.92
N GLN A 353 30.87 9.41 39.59
CA GLN A 353 31.53 10.09 38.45
C GLN A 353 31.25 9.55 37.03
N GLY A 354 30.36 8.57 36.86
CA GLY A 354 29.96 8.00 35.55
C GLY A 354 28.49 8.23 35.18
N ALA A 355 27.89 9.36 35.61
CA ALA A 355 26.49 9.67 35.34
C ALA A 355 26.22 9.76 33.83
N PRO A 356 25.30 8.94 33.27
CA PRO A 356 24.89 9.11 31.88
C PRO A 356 24.17 10.46 31.73
N PRO A 357 24.37 11.20 30.62
CA PRO A 357 23.58 12.40 30.37
C PRO A 357 22.08 12.03 30.36
N SER A 358 21.24 12.88 30.95
CA SER A 358 19.79 12.71 30.94
C SER A 358 19.32 12.52 29.51
N PHE A 359 18.69 11.39 29.20
CA PHE A 359 18.13 11.12 27.88
C PHE A 359 17.01 12.13 27.63
N GLN A 360 17.33 13.21 26.90
CA GLN A 360 16.32 14.10 26.35
C GLN A 360 15.68 13.34 25.21
N ALA A 361 14.50 12.75 25.45
CA ALA A 361 13.67 12.25 24.37
C ALA A 361 13.44 13.41 23.40
N SER A 362 13.97 13.26 22.18
CA SER A 362 13.74 14.15 21.06
C SER A 362 12.24 14.19 20.76
N SER A 363 11.48 15.00 21.51
CA SER A 363 10.09 15.32 21.20
C SER A 363 10.04 16.32 20.05
N GLU A 364 10.77 16.07 18.97
CA GLU A 364 10.57 16.76 17.71
C GLU A 364 9.67 15.88 16.86
N MET A 365 8.36 16.12 17.00
CA MET A 365 7.46 15.96 15.87
C MET A 365 8.02 16.83 14.74
N VAL A 366 8.80 16.22 13.85
CA VAL A 366 9.20 16.85 12.59
C VAL A 366 7.91 17.20 11.86
N ALA A 367 7.56 18.48 11.87
CA ALA A 367 6.47 19.00 11.06
C ALA A 367 6.75 18.65 9.59
N PRO A 368 5.75 18.18 8.82
CA PRO A 368 5.97 17.86 7.42
C PRO A 368 6.48 19.10 6.68
N PRO A 369 7.44 18.96 5.74
CA PRO A 369 7.86 20.08 4.92
C PRO A 369 6.66 20.64 4.16
N PRO A 370 6.55 21.98 4.05
CA PRO A 370 5.52 22.58 3.21
C PRO A 370 5.74 22.15 1.76
N TYR A 371 4.63 21.79 1.13
CA TYR A 371 4.45 21.27 -0.23
C TYR A 371 5.41 21.81 -1.30
#